data_AF-A0A959F9S5-F1
#
_entry.id   AF-A0A959F9S5-F1
#
_cell.length_a   1.000
_cell.length_b   1.000
_cell.length_c   1.000
_cell.angle_alpha   90.00
_cell.angle_beta   90.00
_cell.angle_gamma   90.00
#
_symmetry.space_group_name_H-M   'P 1'
#
loop_
_entity.id
_entity.type
_entity.pdbx_description
1 polymer ?
#
loop_
_entity_poly.entity_id
_entity_poly.type
_entity_poly.pdbx_seq_one_letter_code
_entity_poly.pdbx_strand_id
1 'polypeptide(L)'
;MSHKHRFRRKGRFFFFPFITAFFLLAMGGIVMLLWNAILPELVAVKHITYWQAVGLLVLCRILFGNFRRPGSFGPPPGAAHADRRNYWKDKWHQMSPEERAQMKEKWKNWWDKKCD
;
A
#
# COMPACT_ATOMS: atom_id res chain seq x y z
N MET A 1 11.70 -2.48 -35.45
CA MET A 1 12.81 -2.31 -34.48
C MET A 1 12.33 -1.45 -33.32
N SER A 2 12.45 -2.00 -32.10
CA SER A 2 12.25 -1.45 -30.74
C SER A 2 11.61 -0.06 -30.52
N HIS A 3 10.39 -0.04 -29.96
CA HIS A 3 9.92 1.03 -29.07
C HIS A 3 9.78 0.47 -27.65
N LYS A 4 10.66 0.86 -26.73
CA LYS A 4 10.46 0.64 -25.28
C LYS A 4 10.48 1.99 -24.56
N HIS A 5 9.30 2.54 -24.34
CA HIS A 5 9.09 3.67 -23.44
C HIS A 5 9.41 3.24 -22.00
N ARG A 6 10.56 3.69 -21.47
CA ARG A 6 10.89 3.60 -20.05
C ARG A 6 10.11 4.66 -19.27
N PHE A 7 8.95 4.29 -18.71
CA PHE A 7 8.28 5.13 -17.71
C PHE A 7 9.04 5.08 -16.38
N ARG A 8 9.91 6.07 -16.14
CA ARG A 8 10.49 6.38 -14.83
C ARG A 8 9.43 7.04 -13.95
N ARG A 9 8.68 6.27 -13.15
CA ARG A 9 7.92 6.82 -12.01
C ARG A 9 8.84 6.91 -10.78
N LYS A 10 9.62 7.98 -10.69
CA LYS A 10 10.65 8.17 -9.64
C LYS A 10 10.35 9.31 -8.64
N GLY A 11 9.11 9.80 -8.58
CA GLY A 11 8.73 10.95 -7.73
C GLY A 11 7.99 10.62 -6.42
N ARG A 12 7.48 9.40 -6.24
CA ARG A 12 6.64 9.07 -5.06
C ARG A 12 7.35 8.35 -3.93
N PHE A 13 8.64 8.04 -4.12
CA PHE A 13 9.43 7.24 -3.17
C PHE A 13 10.06 8.08 -2.04
N PHE A 14 10.11 9.41 -2.19
CA PHE A 14 10.75 10.27 -1.20
C PHE A 14 9.87 10.65 -0.01
N PHE A 15 8.55 10.76 -0.17
CA PHE A 15 7.65 11.19 0.92
C PHE A 15 7.28 10.05 1.89
N PHE A 16 7.26 8.80 1.42
CA PHE A 16 6.91 7.63 2.21
C PHE A 16 7.78 7.41 3.47
N PRO A 17 9.13 7.55 3.43
CA PRO A 17 9.95 7.38 4.63
C PRO A 17 9.68 8.46 5.69
N PHE A 18 9.44 9.70 5.30
CA PHE A 18 9.15 10.78 6.26
C PHE A 18 7.83 10.57 6.99
N ILE A 19 6.78 10.17 6.26
CA ILE A 19 5.47 9.83 6.87
C ILE A 19 5.64 8.67 7.84
N THR A 20 6.34 7.62 7.43
CA THR A 20 6.59 6.44 8.28
C THR A 20 7.37 6.82 9.55
N ALA A 21 8.41 7.64 9.42
CA ALA A 21 9.19 8.11 10.57
C ALA A 21 8.36 8.98 11.53
N PHE A 22 7.50 9.86 11.00
CA PHE A 22 6.59 10.68 11.80
C PHE A 22 5.62 9.81 12.61
N PHE A 23 4.98 8.83 11.98
CA PHE A 23 4.08 7.90 12.68
C PHE A 23 4.81 7.08 13.76
N LEU A 24 6.05 6.66 13.50
CA LEU A 24 6.86 5.94 14.49
C LEU A 24 7.21 6.82 15.71
N LEU A 25 7.54 8.10 15.49
CA LEU A 25 7.82 9.04 16.57
C LEU A 25 6.57 9.37 17.40
N ALA A 26 5.42 9.53 16.75
CA ALA A 26 4.14 9.73 17.43
C ALA A 26 3.77 8.51 18.29
N MET A 27 3.97 7.29 17.76
CA MET A 27 3.75 6.05 18.50
C MET A 27 4.66 5.92 19.72
N GLY A 28 5.87 6.50 19.69
CA GLY A 28 6.80 6.56 20.82
C GLY A 28 6.21 7.24 22.05
N GLY A 29 5.42 8.30 21.85
CA GLY A 29 4.72 8.98 22.95
C GLY A 29 3.67 8.08 23.61
N ILE A 30 2.92 7.33 22.81
CA ILE A 30 1.91 6.37 23.31
C ILE A 30 2.59 5.27 24.15
N VAL A 31 3.69 4.73 23.66
CA VAL A 31 4.46 3.71 24.38
C VAL A 31 5.01 4.25 25.70
N MET A 32 5.54 5.48 25.72
CA MET A 32 6.00 6.12 26.96
C MET A 32 4.87 6.25 27.99
N LEU A 33 3.71 6.76 27.57
CA LEU A 33 2.56 6.97 28.47
C LEU A 33 2.07 5.63 29.02
N LEU A 34 1.88 4.63 28.15
CA LEU A 34 1.41 3.31 28.54
C LEU A 34 2.41 2.60 29.46
N TRP A 35 3.70 2.68 29.14
CA TRP A 35 4.75 2.10 29.97
C TRP A 35 4.76 2.73 31.35
N ASN A 36 4.78 4.06 31.42
CA ASN A 36 4.86 4.78 32.69
C ASN A 36 3.60 4.66 33.55
N ALA A 37 2.45 4.36 32.94
CA ALA A 37 1.20 4.13 33.65
C ALA A 37 1.09 2.70 34.21
N ILE A 38 1.60 1.68 33.50
CA ILE A 38 1.33 0.27 33.83
C ILE A 38 2.52 -0.41 34.52
N LEU A 39 3.72 -0.30 33.94
CA LEU A 39 4.84 -1.16 34.34
C LEU A 39 5.49 -0.76 35.69
N PRO A 40 5.69 0.53 36.01
CA PRO A 40 6.15 0.94 37.33
C PRO A 40 5.23 0.48 38.45
N GLU A 41 3.92 0.48 38.23
CA GLU A 41 2.91 0.09 39.22
C GLU A 41 2.89 -1.43 39.44
N LEU A 42 3.05 -2.22 38.38
CA LEU A 42 2.95 -3.69 38.47
C LEU A 42 4.26 -4.40 38.81
N VAL A 43 5.40 -3.85 38.38
CA VAL A 43 6.70 -4.58 38.40
C VAL A 43 7.81 -3.76 39.10
N ALA A 44 7.48 -2.61 39.70
CA ALA A 44 8.45 -1.71 40.33
C ALA A 44 9.66 -1.36 39.44
N VAL A 45 9.45 -1.35 38.12
CA VAL A 45 10.48 -0.98 37.14
C VAL A 45 10.55 0.54 36.96
N LYS A 46 11.73 1.04 36.58
CA LYS A 46 11.95 2.48 36.39
C LYS A 46 11.09 3.04 35.24
N HIS A 47 10.64 4.28 35.42
CA HIS A 47 10.01 5.06 34.35
C HIS A 47 10.96 5.22 33.16
N ILE A 48 10.40 5.18 31.96
CA ILE A 48 11.13 5.45 30.73
C ILE A 48 10.91 6.88 30.27
N THR A 49 11.98 7.53 29.82
CA THR A 49 11.96 8.83 29.16
C THR A 49 11.51 8.69 27.69
N TYR A 50 11.08 9.79 27.07
CA TYR A 50 10.63 9.80 25.68
C TYR A 50 11.67 9.19 24.72
N TRP A 51 12.94 9.56 24.88
CA TRP A 51 14.03 9.02 24.07
C TRP A 51 14.28 7.53 24.28
N GLN A 52 14.05 7.01 25.49
CA GLN A 52 14.11 5.56 25.75
C GLN A 52 12.95 4.82 25.09
N ALA A 53 11.73 5.38 25.13
CA ALA A 53 10.57 4.80 24.46
C ALA A 53 10.74 4.77 22.93
N VAL A 54 11.23 5.87 22.35
CA VAL A 54 11.54 5.95 20.92
C VAL A 54 12.67 4.98 20.55
N GLY A 55 13.74 4.91 21.35
CA GLY A 55 14.83 3.94 21.15
C GLY A 55 14.35 2.49 21.19
N LEU A 56 13.49 2.14 22.16
CA LEU A 56 12.87 0.82 22.28
C LEU A 56 12.00 0.51 21.05
N LEU A 57 11.18 1.46 20.59
CA LEU A 57 10.38 1.29 19.38
C LEU A 57 11.23 1.10 18.12
N VAL A 58 12.30 1.89 17.96
CA VAL A 58 13.23 1.75 16.83
C VAL A 58 13.90 0.38 16.87
N LEU A 59 14.35 -0.07 18.04
CA LEU A 59 14.93 -1.40 18.23
C LEU A 59 13.94 -2.50 17.83
N CYS A 60 12.71 -2.48 18.36
CA CYS A 60 11.64 -3.39 17.97
C CYS A 60 11.33 -3.32 16.48
N ARG A 61 11.38 -2.13 15.88
CA ARG A 61 11.13 -1.92 14.45
C ARG A 61 12.24 -2.48 13.57
N ILE A 62 13.48 -2.47 14.04
CA ILE A 62 14.63 -3.10 13.36
C ILE A 62 14.55 -4.62 13.50
N LEU A 63 14.29 -5.13 14.72
CA LEU A 63 14.23 -6.55 15.02
C LEU A 63 13.04 -7.26 14.36
N PHE A 64 11.83 -6.71 14.51
CA PHE A 64 10.59 -7.33 14.01
C PHE A 64 10.10 -6.74 12.70
N GLY A 65 10.45 -5.48 12.41
CA GLY A 65 9.89 -4.76 11.26
C GLY A 65 10.71 -4.85 9.97
N ASN A 66 11.91 -5.46 9.98
CA ASN A 66 12.77 -5.51 8.80
C ASN A 66 12.73 -6.82 7.99
N PHE A 67 11.74 -7.69 8.25
CA PHE A 67 11.59 -8.97 7.52
C PHE A 67 10.62 -8.95 6.34
N ARG A 68 9.98 -7.82 6.03
CA ARG A 68 9.26 -7.67 4.76
C ARG A 68 10.11 -6.89 3.78
N ARG A 69 11.09 -7.55 3.16
CA ARG A 69 11.67 -7.05 1.91
C ARG A 69 10.52 -6.87 0.90
N PRO A 70 10.23 -5.66 0.41
CA PRO A 70 9.38 -5.49 -0.74
C PRO A 70 10.22 -5.86 -1.97
N GLY A 71 10.35 -7.16 -2.27
CA GLY A 71 11.11 -7.52 -3.47
C GLY A 71 11.56 -8.96 -3.68
N SER A 72 11.08 -9.98 -2.95
CA SER A 72 11.58 -11.35 -3.20
C SER A 72 10.61 -12.39 -3.72
N PHE A 73 9.28 -12.19 -3.79
CA PHE A 73 8.41 -13.20 -4.46
C PHE A 73 7.00 -12.68 -4.83
N GLY A 74 6.89 -11.45 -5.33
CA GLY A 74 5.58 -10.92 -5.73
C GLY A 74 5.69 -9.85 -6.83
N PRO A 75 4.82 -9.87 -7.85
CA PRO A 75 4.74 -8.79 -8.83
C PRO A 75 4.54 -7.44 -8.12
N PRO A 76 5.14 -6.34 -8.62
CA PRO A 76 5.07 -5.05 -7.95
C PRO A 76 3.61 -4.58 -7.77
N PRO A 77 3.32 -3.75 -6.74
CA PRO A 77 1.97 -3.23 -6.53
C PRO A 77 1.55 -2.42 -7.76
N GLY A 78 0.57 -2.94 -8.50
CA GLY A 78 0.12 -2.38 -9.79
C GLY A 78 0.40 -3.25 -11.03
N ALA A 79 1.20 -4.32 -10.91
CA ALA A 79 1.38 -5.28 -12.00
C ALA A 79 0.08 -6.05 -12.30
N ALA A 80 -0.68 -6.45 -11.27
CA ALA A 80 -1.98 -7.12 -11.45
C ALA A 80 -3.01 -6.24 -12.18
N HIS A 81 -2.98 -4.91 -11.98
CA HIS A 81 -3.83 -3.98 -12.71
C HIS A 81 -3.35 -3.69 -14.13
N ALA A 82 -2.02 -3.70 -14.36
CA ALA A 82 -1.45 -3.53 -15.69
C ALA A 82 -1.81 -4.72 -16.58
N ASP A 83 -1.73 -5.93 -16.05
CA ASP A 83 -2.08 -7.16 -16.77
C ASP A 83 -3.57 -7.21 -17.11
N ARG A 84 -4.43 -6.91 -16.13
CA ARG A 84 -5.88 -6.80 -16.38
C ARG A 84 -6.24 -5.74 -17.43
N ARG A 85 -5.58 -4.56 -17.40
CA ARG A 85 -5.82 -3.51 -18.40
C ARG A 85 -5.37 -3.96 -19.80
N ASN A 86 -4.22 -4.62 -19.90
CA ASN A 86 -3.71 -5.11 -21.17
C ASN A 86 -4.59 -6.25 -21.72
N TYR A 87 -5.01 -7.21 -20.88
CA TYR A 87 -5.96 -8.26 -21.25
C TYR A 87 -7.28 -7.70 -21.80
N TRP A 88 -7.89 -6.73 -21.12
CA TRP A 88 -9.13 -6.11 -21.60
C TRP A 88 -8.93 -5.31 -22.88
N LYS A 89 -7.77 -4.65 -23.04
CA LYS A 89 -7.41 -3.94 -24.27
C LYS A 89 -7.26 -4.90 -25.44
N ASP A 90 -6.53 -6.00 -25.25
CA ASP A 90 -6.32 -7.02 -26.28
C ASP A 90 -7.62 -7.70 -26.68
N LYS A 91 -8.47 -8.04 -25.70
CA LYS A 91 -9.82 -8.56 -25.93
C LYS A 91 -10.68 -7.60 -26.75
N TRP A 92 -10.61 -6.29 -26.47
CA TRP A 92 -11.36 -5.29 -27.22
C TRP A 92 -10.92 -5.18 -28.68
N HIS A 93 -9.62 -5.30 -28.95
CA HIS A 93 -9.07 -5.29 -30.31
C HIS A 93 -9.43 -6.55 -31.11
N GLN A 94 -9.56 -7.70 -30.44
CA GLN A 94 -9.91 -8.99 -31.07
C GLN A 94 -11.41 -9.19 -31.29
N MET A 95 -12.28 -8.37 -30.69
CA MET A 95 -13.74 -8.51 -30.88
C MET A 95 -14.21 -8.08 -32.26
N SER A 96 -15.10 -8.89 -32.84
CA SER A 96 -15.72 -8.64 -34.14
C SER A 96 -16.72 -7.47 -34.07
N PRO A 97 -17.04 -6.81 -35.21
CA PRO A 97 -18.02 -5.73 -35.23
C PRO A 97 -19.42 -6.16 -34.72
N GLU A 98 -19.80 -7.42 -34.94
CA GLU A 98 -21.07 -7.98 -34.46
C GLU A 98 -21.09 -8.14 -32.93
N GLU A 99 -20.00 -8.62 -32.33
CA GLU A 99 -19.88 -8.75 -30.87
C GLU A 99 -19.91 -7.39 -30.15
N ARG A 100 -19.31 -6.36 -30.78
CA ARG A 100 -19.35 -4.98 -30.25
C ARG A 100 -20.77 -4.40 -30.29
N ALA A 101 -21.58 -4.74 -31.30
CA ALA A 101 -22.98 -4.30 -31.40
C ALA A 101 -23.83 -4.94 -30.30
N GLN A 102 -23.70 -6.26 -30.09
CA GLN A 102 -24.42 -6.97 -29.02
C GLN A 102 -24.06 -6.45 -27.62
N MET A 103 -22.79 -6.09 -27.38
CA MET A 103 -22.39 -5.49 -26.11
C MET A 103 -23.00 -4.10 -25.90
N LYS A 104 -23.05 -3.26 -26.93
CA LYS A 104 -23.68 -1.93 -26.86
C LYS A 104 -25.17 -2.05 -26.53
N GLU A 105 -25.85 -3.00 -27.14
CA GLU A 105 -27.28 -3.26 -26.89
C GLU A 105 -27.50 -3.73 -25.44
N LYS A 106 -26.68 -4.67 -24.94
CA LYS A 106 -26.72 -5.10 -23.53
C LYS A 106 -26.47 -3.94 -22.57
N TRP A 107 -25.54 -3.05 -22.88
CA TRP A 107 -25.26 -1.85 -22.08
C TRP A 107 -26.42 -0.85 -22.09
N LYS A 108 -27.04 -0.63 -23.23
CA LYS A 108 -28.23 0.22 -23.36
C LYS A 108 -29.38 -0.33 -22.50
N ASN A 109 -29.68 -1.62 -22.65
CA ASN A 109 -30.73 -2.28 -21.88
C ASN A 109 -30.44 -2.29 -20.36
N TRP A 110 -29.17 -2.38 -19.95
CA TRP A 110 -28.78 -2.26 -18.55
C TRP A 110 -28.95 -0.83 -18.01
N TRP A 111 -28.64 0.18 -18.83
CA TRP A 111 -28.77 1.59 -18.47
C TRP A 111 -30.24 2.00 -18.34
N ASP A 112 -31.08 1.59 -19.31
CA ASP A 112 -32.53 1.86 -19.30
C ASP A 112 -33.19 1.25 -18.05
N LYS A 113 -32.86 0.01 -17.69
CA LYS A 113 -33.31 -0.64 -16.44
C LYS A 113 -32.89 0.04 -15.14
N LYS A 114 -31.88 0.91 -15.17
CA LYS A 114 -31.35 1.59 -13.98
C LYS A 114 -31.95 3.00 -13.82
N CYS A 115 -32.58 3.51 -14.87
CA CYS A 115 -33.23 4.82 -14.90
C CYS A 115 -34.75 4.76 -14.72
N ASP A 116 -35.36 3.57 -14.81
CA ASP A 116 -36.68 3.23 -14.26
C ASP A 116 -36.63 2.98 -12.75
#